data_AF-A0A2J6QQY5-F1
#
_entry.id   AF-A0A2J6QQY5-F1
#
_cell.length_a   1.000
_cell.length_b   1.000
_cell.length_c   1.000
_cell.angle_alpha   90.00
_cell.angle_beta   90.00
_cell.angle_gamma   90.00
#
_symmetry.space_group_name_H-M   'P 1'
#
loop_
_entity.id
_entity.type
_entity.pdbx_description
1 polymer ?
#
loop_
_entity_poly.entity_id
_entity_poly.type
_entity_poly.pdbx_seq_one_letter_code
_entity_poly.pdbx_strand_id
1 'polypeptide(L)'
;MSTKIMEVDLTTVPITTDEPPPPYKTESSRYHNPGFCEFAFRERQANSIPGGGMKAAEYFSSCKSCSFLCGDEIPASYKTGWPEWVDPSVNFRWESHVASKEPMLGGLHGELLGCWICWEYEQTWVKPMVPEDWYAHMRQHFKVDGYRICKGKMGAMQRRRNCRVEHCPKIHS
;
A
#
# COMPACT_ATOMS: atom_id res chain seq x y z
N MET A 1 -8.31 -3.37 -54.69
CA MET A 1 -8.00 -4.20 -53.51
C MET A 1 -8.21 -3.33 -52.29
N SER A 2 -9.31 -3.54 -51.55
CA SER A 2 -9.67 -2.72 -50.38
C SER A 2 -9.05 -3.32 -49.12
N THR A 3 -8.23 -2.53 -48.44
CA THR A 3 -7.72 -2.79 -47.10
C THR A 3 -8.89 -2.73 -46.10
N LYS A 4 -9.21 -3.88 -45.50
CA LYS A 4 -10.19 -4.00 -44.42
C LYS A 4 -9.49 -3.54 -43.13
N ILE A 5 -9.94 -2.41 -42.58
CA ILE A 5 -9.53 -1.94 -41.25
C ILE A 5 -10.16 -2.92 -40.25
N MET A 6 -9.34 -3.61 -39.46
CA MET A 6 -9.81 -4.39 -38.32
C MET A 6 -10.21 -3.41 -37.22
N GLU A 7 -11.50 -3.29 -36.98
CA GLU A 7 -12.02 -2.68 -35.76
C GLU A 7 -11.64 -3.57 -34.58
N VAL A 8 -10.79 -3.04 -33.69
CA VAL A 8 -10.53 -3.66 -32.39
C VAL A 8 -11.68 -3.27 -31.47
N ASP A 9 -12.56 -4.24 -31.24
CA ASP A 9 -13.67 -4.11 -30.29
C ASP A 9 -13.12 -4.02 -28.86
N LEU A 10 -13.14 -2.80 -28.31
CA LEU A 10 -12.68 -2.45 -26.97
C LEU A 10 -13.75 -2.71 -25.88
N THR A 11 -14.84 -3.42 -26.18
CA THR A 11 -15.95 -3.63 -25.22
C THR A 11 -15.87 -4.91 -24.39
N THR A 12 -14.73 -5.60 -24.38
CA THR A 12 -14.56 -6.75 -23.46
C THR A 12 -14.16 -6.23 -22.08
N VAL A 13 -15.15 -6.00 -21.22
CA VAL A 13 -14.93 -5.80 -19.78
C VAL A 13 -14.16 -7.02 -19.28
N PRO A 14 -12.96 -6.87 -18.69
CA PRO A 14 -12.21 -8.01 -18.19
C PRO A 14 -13.07 -8.72 -17.13
N ILE A 15 -13.24 -10.03 -17.32
CA ILE A 15 -13.90 -10.91 -16.35
C ILE A 15 -13.13 -10.74 -15.04
N THR A 16 -13.74 -10.06 -14.08
CA THR A 16 -13.16 -9.86 -12.75
C THR A 16 -13.28 -11.17 -12.00
N THR A 17 -12.20 -11.96 -11.97
CA THR A 17 -12.06 -13.02 -10.98
C THR A 17 -12.02 -12.40 -9.58
N ASP A 18 -12.69 -13.02 -8.60
CA ASP A 18 -12.63 -12.61 -7.18
C ASP A 18 -11.22 -12.74 -6.58
N GLU A 19 -10.34 -13.48 -7.25
CA GLU A 19 -8.94 -13.61 -6.89
C GLU A 19 -8.12 -12.43 -7.44
N PRO A 20 -7.36 -11.71 -6.58
CA PRO A 20 -6.39 -10.72 -7.04
C PRO A 20 -5.27 -11.42 -7.83
N PRO A 21 -4.54 -10.69 -8.68
CA PRO A 21 -3.45 -11.28 -9.45
C PRO A 21 -2.39 -11.87 -8.50
N PRO A 22 -1.79 -13.01 -8.86
CA PRO A 22 -0.72 -13.63 -8.08
C PRO A 22 0.47 -12.66 -7.90
N PRO A 23 1.24 -12.77 -6.80
CA PRO A 23 2.05 -13.98 -6.59
C PRO A 23 1.70 -14.82 -5.35
N TYR A 24 1.56 -16.12 -5.58
CA TYR A 24 1.62 -17.18 -4.57
C TYR A 24 3.09 -17.56 -4.28
N LYS A 25 3.87 -16.66 -3.69
CA LYS A 25 5.18 -17.05 -3.13
C LYS A 25 5.11 -17.00 -1.61
N THR A 26 4.54 -18.05 -1.05
CA THR A 26 4.72 -18.43 0.35
C THR A 26 6.16 -18.86 0.57
N GLU A 27 6.65 -18.68 1.81
CA GLU A 27 7.92 -19.23 2.31
C GLU A 27 9.16 -18.36 2.05
N SER A 28 9.35 -17.32 2.87
CA SER A 28 10.65 -16.93 3.51
C SER A 28 10.82 -15.42 3.75
N SER A 29 10.30 -14.55 2.89
CA SER A 29 10.62 -13.10 2.95
C SER A 29 9.90 -12.33 4.07
N ARG A 30 8.75 -12.78 4.54
CA ARG A 30 7.90 -12.04 5.51
C ARG A 30 8.54 -11.79 6.88
N TYR A 31 9.64 -12.47 7.19
CA TYR A 31 10.32 -12.36 8.49
C TYR A 31 11.50 -11.39 8.50
N HIS A 32 11.96 -10.96 7.32
CA HIS A 32 13.09 -10.04 7.22
C HIS A 32 12.58 -8.64 6.92
N ASN A 33 13.08 -7.65 7.67
CA ASN A 33 12.80 -6.25 7.39
C ASN A 33 13.70 -5.79 6.23
N PRO A 34 13.15 -5.51 5.03
CA PRO A 34 13.94 -5.14 3.85
C PRO A 34 14.49 -3.71 3.90
N GLY A 35 14.08 -2.90 4.88
CA GLY A 35 14.49 -1.50 5.00
C GLY A 35 13.44 -0.56 5.56
N PHE A 36 12.26 -1.05 5.94
CA PHE A 36 11.28 -0.26 6.69
C PHE A 36 11.88 0.19 8.03
N CYS A 37 11.35 1.29 8.60
CA CYS A 37 11.63 1.60 9.99
C CYS A 37 11.20 0.43 10.88
N GLU A 38 12.00 0.13 11.89
CA GLU A 38 11.73 -0.99 12.81
C GLU A 38 10.34 -0.87 13.47
N PHE A 39 9.90 0.34 13.82
CA PHE A 39 8.58 0.55 14.41
C PHE A 39 7.45 0.34 13.39
N ALA A 40 7.66 0.74 12.13
CA ALA A 40 6.72 0.47 11.03
C ALA A 40 6.58 -1.04 10.80
N PHE A 41 7.71 -1.74 10.73
CA PHE A 41 7.77 -3.18 10.51
C PHE A 41 7.10 -3.97 11.66
N ARG A 42 7.35 -3.58 12.91
CA ARG A 42 6.70 -4.18 14.09
C ARG A 42 5.20 -3.89 14.13
N GLU A 43 4.78 -2.68 13.75
CA GLU A 43 3.35 -2.35 13.67
C GLU A 43 2.63 -3.22 12.64
N ARG A 44 3.21 -3.40 11.44
CA ARG A 44 2.67 -4.30 10.41
C ARG A 44 2.43 -5.71 10.93
N GLN A 45 3.39 -6.24 11.70
CA GLN A 45 3.27 -7.56 12.33
C GLN A 45 2.20 -7.57 13.43
N ALA A 46 2.20 -6.58 14.32
CA ALA A 46 1.23 -6.49 15.41
C ALA A 46 -0.22 -6.32 14.89
N ASN A 47 -0.39 -5.67 13.74
CA ASN A 47 -1.67 -5.50 13.06
C ASN A 47 -2.24 -6.81 12.48
N SER A 48 -1.51 -7.93 12.54
CA SER A 48 -2.05 -9.26 12.24
C SER A 48 -2.71 -9.95 13.44
N ILE A 49 -2.52 -9.45 14.65
CA ILE A 49 -2.98 -10.07 15.91
C ILE A 49 -4.22 -9.32 16.44
N PRO A 50 -5.30 -10.01 16.86
CA PRO A 50 -6.43 -9.37 17.51
C PRO A 50 -6.00 -8.51 18.71
N GLY A 51 -6.39 -7.23 18.69
CA GLY A 51 -6.00 -6.24 19.72
C GLY A 51 -4.56 -5.72 19.63
N GLY A 52 -3.73 -6.24 18.73
CA GLY A 52 -2.36 -5.75 18.49
C GLY A 52 -2.33 -4.44 17.70
N GLY A 53 -1.16 -3.79 17.67
CA GLY A 53 -0.90 -2.57 16.92
C GLY A 53 -1.47 -1.29 17.53
N MET A 54 -1.15 -0.15 16.93
CA MET A 54 -1.48 1.18 17.42
C MET A 54 -2.98 1.53 17.30
N LYS A 55 -3.42 2.46 18.15
CA LYS A 55 -4.73 3.12 18.08
C LYS A 55 -4.74 4.17 16.97
N ALA A 56 -5.93 4.52 16.47
CA ALA A 56 -6.09 5.45 15.35
C ALA A 56 -5.39 6.81 15.55
N ALA A 57 -5.46 7.38 16.76
CA ALA A 57 -4.83 8.66 17.06
C ALA A 57 -3.29 8.63 17.04
N GLU A 58 -2.68 7.46 17.25
CA GLU A 58 -1.22 7.33 17.36
C GLU A 58 -0.52 7.42 15.98
N TYR A 59 -1.23 7.13 14.88
CA TYR A 59 -0.67 7.24 13.52
C TYR A 59 -0.40 8.69 13.08
N PHE A 60 -0.99 9.66 13.76
CA PHE A 60 -0.74 11.10 13.54
C PHE A 60 0.37 11.65 14.44
N SER A 61 0.99 10.80 15.26
CA SER A 61 2.15 11.18 16.08
C SER A 61 3.45 10.83 15.36
N SER A 62 4.52 11.58 15.66
CA SER A 62 5.83 11.27 15.11
C SER A 62 6.32 9.90 15.57
N CYS A 63 6.96 9.17 14.66
CA CYS A 63 7.58 7.90 14.96
C CYS A 63 8.71 8.11 15.97
N LYS A 64 8.64 7.40 17.10
CA LYS A 64 9.61 7.52 18.18
C LYS A 64 11.03 7.12 17.81
N SER A 65 11.21 6.38 16.70
CA SER A 65 12.51 5.87 16.25
C SER A 65 13.19 6.77 15.22
N CYS A 66 12.45 7.30 14.25
CA CYS A 66 13.02 8.07 13.13
C CYS A 66 12.36 9.43 12.91
N SER A 67 11.48 9.86 13.83
CA SER A 67 10.74 11.12 13.77
C SER A 67 9.82 11.27 12.55
N PHE A 68 9.60 10.21 11.76
CA PHE A 68 8.64 10.20 10.66
C PHE A 68 7.26 10.67 11.13
N LEU A 69 6.64 11.60 10.42
CA LEU A 69 5.27 12.04 10.65
C LEU A 69 4.48 11.80 9.38
N CYS A 70 3.37 11.08 9.48
CA CYS A 70 2.52 10.81 8.33
C CYS A 70 1.71 12.06 8.00
N GLY A 71 1.91 12.61 6.80
CA GLY A 71 1.01 13.62 6.25
C GLY A 71 -0.41 13.10 6.05
N ASP A 72 -1.37 14.02 6.04
CA ASP A 72 -2.80 13.79 5.82
C ASP A 72 -3.24 14.03 4.37
N GLU A 73 -2.33 14.52 3.52
CA GLU A 73 -2.62 14.82 2.12
C GLU A 73 -2.37 13.62 1.19
N ILE A 74 -3.34 13.41 0.29
CA ILE A 74 -3.22 12.49 -0.85
C ILE A 74 -3.07 13.33 -2.11
N PRO A 75 -1.98 13.15 -2.89
CA PRO A 75 -1.74 13.88 -4.14
C PRO A 75 -2.94 13.89 -5.07
N ALA A 76 -3.20 15.04 -5.71
CA ALA A 76 -4.29 15.16 -6.67
C ALA A 76 -4.08 14.24 -7.89
N SER A 77 -2.83 14.11 -8.35
CA SER A 77 -2.39 13.24 -9.44
C SER A 77 -2.86 11.79 -9.27
N TYR A 78 -2.87 11.30 -8.03
CA TYR A 78 -3.32 9.96 -7.66
C TYR A 78 -4.81 9.73 -7.99
N LYS A 79 -5.64 10.76 -7.95
CA LYS A 79 -7.11 10.69 -8.11
C LYS A 79 -7.54 10.98 -9.56
N THR A 80 -6.73 11.74 -10.31
CA THR A 80 -7.06 12.20 -11.66
C THR A 80 -7.43 11.06 -12.61
N GLY A 81 -8.61 11.13 -13.24
CA GLY A 81 -9.07 10.09 -14.18
C GLY A 81 -9.28 8.71 -13.54
N TRP A 82 -9.56 8.66 -12.23
CA TRP A 82 -9.90 7.42 -11.53
C TRP A 82 -11.03 7.68 -10.53
N PRO A 83 -12.31 7.63 -10.97
CA PRO A 83 -13.47 7.96 -10.13
C PRO A 83 -13.60 7.10 -8.87
N GLU A 84 -13.26 5.81 -8.99
CA GLU A 84 -13.29 4.83 -7.89
C GLU A 84 -11.91 4.59 -7.28
N TRP A 85 -11.14 5.65 -7.12
CA TRP A 85 -9.80 5.57 -6.53
C TRP A 85 -9.85 5.00 -5.10
N VAL A 86 -8.76 4.33 -4.75
CA VAL A 86 -8.60 3.66 -3.46
C VAL A 86 -7.76 4.53 -2.55
N ASP A 87 -8.28 4.88 -1.38
CA ASP A 87 -7.51 5.55 -0.33
C ASP A 87 -6.62 4.55 0.43
N PRO A 88 -5.28 4.61 0.27
CA PRO A 88 -4.37 3.90 1.15
C PRO A 88 -4.45 4.57 2.52
N SER A 89 -5.14 3.92 3.45
CA SER A 89 -5.39 4.45 4.80
C SER A 89 -4.11 4.96 5.49
N VAL A 90 -4.26 5.96 6.37
CA VAL A 90 -3.16 6.55 7.15
C VAL A 90 -2.28 5.52 7.85
N ASN A 91 -2.87 4.43 8.36
CA ASN A 91 -2.12 3.36 9.01
C ASN A 91 -1.29 2.55 8.01
N PHE A 92 -1.79 2.29 6.80
CA PHE A 92 -0.99 1.63 5.76
C PHE A 92 0.19 2.51 5.32
N ARG A 93 -0.02 3.82 5.17
CA ARG A 93 1.07 4.78 4.89
C ARG A 93 2.08 4.84 6.04
N TRP A 94 1.61 4.89 7.28
CA TRP A 94 2.48 4.87 8.44
C TRP A 94 3.28 3.56 8.50
N GLU A 95 2.67 2.40 8.34
CA GLU A 95 3.39 1.11 8.31
C GLU A 95 4.41 1.05 7.16
N SER A 96 4.23 1.84 6.10
CA SER A 96 5.12 1.88 4.95
C SER A 96 6.38 2.72 5.15
N HIS A 97 6.53 3.43 6.28
CA HIS A 97 7.62 4.39 6.42
C HIS A 97 9.01 3.74 6.55
N VAL A 98 10.00 4.43 5.98
CA VAL A 98 11.42 4.08 5.99
C VAL A 98 12.17 5.14 6.80
N ALA A 99 13.14 4.72 7.60
CA ALA A 99 13.98 5.66 8.34
C ALA A 99 14.90 6.41 7.39
N SER A 100 14.70 7.73 7.22
CA SER A 100 15.69 8.57 6.54
C SER A 100 16.87 8.81 7.48
N LYS A 101 18.07 8.37 7.08
CA LYS A 101 19.30 8.66 7.84
C LYS A 101 19.81 10.08 7.65
N GLU A 102 19.29 10.79 6.66
CA GLU A 102 19.69 12.17 6.36
C GLU A 102 18.49 13.11 6.60
N PRO A 103 18.68 14.21 7.36
CA PRO A 103 17.69 15.27 7.43
C PRO A 103 17.60 15.92 6.05
N MET A 104 16.40 15.95 5.47
CA MET A 104 16.17 16.78 4.28
C MET A 104 16.16 18.25 4.70
N LEU A 105 16.49 19.14 3.76
CA LEU A 105 16.55 20.60 3.97
C LEU A 105 15.34 21.09 4.77
N GLY A 106 15.57 21.60 5.99
CA GLY A 106 14.51 22.08 6.89
C GLY A 106 14.36 21.30 8.21
N GLY A 107 15.17 20.28 8.48
CA GLY A 107 15.19 19.61 9.80
C GLY A 107 14.05 18.62 10.03
N LEU A 108 13.14 18.47 9.07
CA LEU A 108 12.20 17.36 8.99
C LEU A 108 12.83 16.26 8.13
N HIS A 109 12.92 15.05 8.66
CA HIS A 109 13.21 13.88 7.84
C HIS A 109 12.06 13.75 6.83
N GLY A 110 12.35 13.97 5.54
CA GLY A 110 11.35 13.87 4.49
C GLY A 110 10.68 12.50 4.53
N GLU A 111 9.36 12.47 4.27
CA GLU A 111 8.63 11.22 4.21
C GLU A 111 9.22 10.30 3.14
N LEU A 112 9.70 9.14 3.55
CA LEU A 112 10.13 8.07 2.66
C LEU A 112 9.31 6.82 2.95
N LEU A 113 8.74 6.24 1.91
CA LEU A 113 7.80 5.14 1.98
C LEU A 113 8.29 3.97 1.13
N GLY A 114 8.29 2.76 1.70
CA GLY A 114 8.46 1.50 1.00
C GLY A 114 7.12 0.91 0.55
N CYS A 115 7.12 -0.04 -0.37
CA CYS A 115 5.87 -0.69 -0.83
C CYS A 115 5.71 -2.07 -0.20
N TRP A 116 4.70 -2.22 0.66
CA TRP A 116 4.34 -3.52 1.24
C TRP A 116 3.81 -4.51 0.21
N ILE A 117 3.16 -4.03 -0.87
CA ILE A 117 2.64 -4.94 -1.91
C ILE A 117 3.81 -5.60 -2.63
N CYS A 118 4.75 -4.82 -3.16
CA CYS A 118 5.96 -5.36 -3.79
C CYS A 118 6.74 -6.30 -2.85
N TRP A 119 6.82 -5.98 -1.56
CA TRP A 119 7.56 -6.84 -0.63
C TRP A 119 6.82 -8.12 -0.23
N GLU A 120 5.57 -8.02 0.22
CA GLU A 120 4.80 -9.16 0.75
C GLU A 120 4.28 -10.09 -0.33
N TYR A 121 3.95 -9.54 -1.51
CA TYR A 121 3.32 -10.27 -2.60
C TYR A 121 4.34 -10.57 -3.70
N GLU A 122 5.14 -9.58 -4.12
CA GLU A 122 6.11 -9.74 -5.21
C GLU A 122 7.51 -10.14 -4.76
N GLN A 123 7.74 -10.22 -3.45
CA GLN A 123 9.04 -10.54 -2.84
C GLN A 123 10.18 -9.64 -3.36
N THR A 124 9.85 -8.39 -3.71
CA THR A 124 10.78 -7.42 -4.29
C THR A 124 10.84 -6.18 -3.42
N TRP A 125 12.05 -5.80 -3.00
CA TRP A 125 12.27 -4.52 -2.33
C TRP A 125 12.53 -3.44 -3.38
N VAL A 126 11.55 -2.56 -3.58
CA VAL A 126 11.70 -1.34 -4.37
C VAL A 126 12.35 -0.25 -3.54
N LYS A 127 13.12 0.63 -4.18
CA LYS A 127 13.76 1.76 -3.50
C LYS A 127 12.69 2.62 -2.79
N PRO A 128 12.94 3.12 -1.57
CA PRO A 128 12.04 4.04 -0.90
C PRO A 128 11.70 5.25 -1.77
N MET A 129 10.44 5.66 -1.72
CA MET A 129 9.85 6.71 -2.54
C MET A 129 9.40 7.87 -1.66
N VAL A 130 9.44 9.09 -2.19
CA VAL A 130 8.72 10.22 -1.61
C VAL A 130 7.20 10.02 -1.79
N PRO A 131 6.32 10.74 -1.07
CA PRO A 131 4.88 10.49 -1.12
C PRO A 131 4.30 10.52 -2.53
N GLU A 132 4.66 11.51 -3.36
CA GLU A 132 4.16 11.63 -4.74
C GLU A 132 4.44 10.35 -5.56
N ASP A 133 5.68 9.90 -5.57
CA ASP A 133 6.13 8.70 -6.28
C ASP A 133 5.48 7.43 -5.70
N TRP A 134 5.37 7.37 -4.37
CA TRP A 134 4.74 6.24 -3.69
C TRP A 134 3.26 6.13 -4.05
N TYR A 135 2.51 7.24 -4.07
CA TYR A 135 1.12 7.23 -4.50
C TYR A 135 0.98 6.85 -5.99
N ALA A 136 1.83 7.39 -6.87
CA ALA A 136 1.86 6.98 -8.27
C ALA A 136 2.11 5.46 -8.42
N HIS A 137 3.01 4.92 -7.62
CA HIS A 137 3.31 3.49 -7.56
C HIS A 137 2.12 2.67 -7.00
N MET A 138 1.48 3.11 -5.92
CA MET A 138 0.27 2.44 -5.39
C MET A 138 -0.89 2.46 -6.38
N ARG A 139 -0.98 3.51 -7.21
CA ARG A 139 -1.99 3.59 -8.27
C ARG A 139 -1.79 2.50 -9.30
N GLN A 140 -0.55 2.17 -9.66
CA GLN A 140 -0.25 1.05 -10.56
C GLN A 140 -0.85 -0.25 -9.98
N HIS A 141 -0.53 -0.58 -8.71
CA HIS A 141 -1.06 -1.77 -8.03
C HIS A 141 -2.59 -1.85 -8.03
N PHE A 142 -3.26 -0.78 -7.65
CA PHE A 142 -4.71 -0.82 -7.45
C PHE A 142 -5.53 -0.59 -8.71
N LYS A 143 -5.04 0.24 -9.64
CA LYS A 143 -5.78 0.61 -10.86
C LYS A 143 -5.44 -0.29 -12.03
N VAL A 144 -4.16 -0.65 -12.20
CA VAL A 144 -3.68 -1.35 -13.40
C VAL A 144 -3.49 -2.83 -13.10
N ASP A 145 -2.74 -3.15 -12.05
CA ASP A 145 -2.45 -4.55 -11.72
C ASP A 145 -3.70 -5.24 -11.16
N GLY A 146 -4.59 -4.49 -10.50
CA GLY A 146 -5.91 -4.98 -10.10
C GLY A 146 -5.97 -5.53 -8.67
N TYR A 147 -4.95 -5.25 -7.84
CA TYR A 147 -4.98 -5.58 -6.42
C TYR A 147 -6.22 -4.95 -5.75
N ARG A 148 -6.95 -5.77 -4.98
CA ARG A 148 -8.15 -5.34 -4.26
C ARG A 148 -7.81 -5.06 -2.81
N ILE A 149 -8.30 -3.95 -2.26
CA ILE A 149 -8.19 -3.67 -0.83
C ILE A 149 -9.33 -4.33 -0.04
N CYS A 150 -9.02 -4.81 1.16
CA CYS A 150 -10.01 -5.22 2.14
C CYS A 150 -10.64 -3.96 2.71
N LYS A 151 -11.94 -3.76 2.45
CA LYS A 151 -12.69 -2.59 2.93
C LYS A 151 -13.54 -2.98 4.14
N GLY A 152 -13.53 -2.12 5.16
CA GLY A 152 -14.43 -2.21 6.30
C GLY A 152 -15.81 -1.66 5.98
N LYS A 153 -16.70 -1.68 6.99
CA LYS A 153 -18.10 -1.20 6.85
C LYS A 153 -18.21 0.24 6.34
N MET A 154 -17.22 1.07 6.66
CA MET A 154 -17.17 2.49 6.26
C MET A 154 -16.44 2.72 4.92
N GLY A 155 -16.09 1.66 4.19
CA GLY A 155 -15.39 1.76 2.90
C GLY A 155 -13.87 2.00 2.99
N ALA A 156 -13.36 2.40 4.16
CA ALA A 156 -11.93 2.54 4.41
C ALA A 156 -11.20 1.18 4.40
N MET A 157 -9.91 1.21 4.07
CA MET A 157 -9.03 0.04 4.15
C MET A 157 -9.04 -0.52 5.57
N GLN A 158 -9.30 -1.82 5.69
CA GLN A 158 -9.45 -2.50 6.96
C GLN A 158 -8.14 -3.13 7.41
N ARG A 159 -7.90 -3.01 8.72
CA ARG A 159 -6.82 -3.66 9.44
C ARG A 159 -6.88 -5.17 9.31
N ARG A 160 -5.74 -5.82 9.09
CA ARG A 160 -5.68 -7.29 8.99
C ARG A 160 -6.32 -7.98 10.20
N ARG A 161 -6.04 -7.53 11.42
CA ARG A 161 -6.66 -8.03 12.67
C ARG A 161 -8.18 -7.90 12.76
N ASN A 162 -8.77 -6.98 11.99
CA ASN A 162 -10.22 -6.81 11.97
C ASN A 162 -10.86 -7.67 10.87
N CYS A 163 -10.09 -8.15 9.89
CA CYS A 163 -10.57 -9.05 8.86
C CYS A 163 -10.82 -10.44 9.46
N ARG A 164 -12.04 -10.94 9.35
CA ARG A 164 -12.44 -12.25 9.90
C ARG A 164 -12.23 -13.41 8.91
N VAL A 165 -11.51 -13.15 7.82
CA VAL A 165 -11.23 -14.14 6.77
C VAL A 165 -9.77 -14.57 6.93
N GLU A 166 -9.57 -15.81 7.37
CA GLU A 166 -8.27 -16.39 7.75
C GLU A 166 -7.21 -16.27 6.64
N HIS A 167 -7.63 -16.42 5.38
CA HIS A 167 -6.77 -16.30 4.21
C HIS A 167 -7.31 -15.25 3.23
N CYS A 168 -7.66 -14.07 3.75
CA CYS A 168 -8.16 -12.99 2.91
C CYS A 168 -7.10 -12.60 1.85
N PRO A 169 -7.40 -12.72 0.54
CA PRO A 169 -6.42 -12.46 -0.51
C PRO A 169 -6.22 -10.95 -0.75
N LYS A 170 -7.10 -10.11 -0.20
CA LYS A 170 -7.08 -8.66 -0.39
C LYS A 170 -5.93 -7.99 0.37
N ILE A 171 -5.53 -6.80 -0.07
CA ILE A 171 -4.54 -5.96 0.62
C ILE A 171 -5.18 -5.38 1.87
N HIS A 172 -4.48 -5.49 3.00
CA HIS A 172 -4.90 -4.93 4.28
C HIS A 172 -3.99 -3.78 4.68
N SER A 173 -4.58 -2.82 5.38
CA SER A 173 -3.80 -1.90 6.18
C SER A 173 -3.17 -2.68 7.30
#